data_AF-A0A2G9UXL2-F1
#
_entry.id   AF-A0A2G9UXL2-F1
#
_cell.length_a   1.000
_cell.length_b   1.000
_cell.length_c   1.000
_cell.angle_alpha   90.00
_cell.angle_beta   90.00
_cell.angle_gamma   90.00
#
_symmetry.space_group_name_H-M   'P 1'
#
loop_
_entity.id
_entity.type
_entity.pdbx_description
1 polymer ?
#
loop_
_entity_poly.entity_id
_entity_poly.type
_entity_poly.pdbx_seq_one_letter_code
_entity_poly.pdbx_strand_id
1 'polypeptide(L)'
;MHKNERGLPEMEGSDTGRFAISCDPDIRSFSIADDNIFGFCLHSDGVALSPGHIVKTINMTSSEDKENASNPRATNLASELIVQNRHYLKSRCFRDNAAVIVVLIKQLSMNR
;
A
#
# COMPACT_ATOMS: atom_id res chain seq x y z
N MET A 1 28.89 -45.03 12.44
CA MET A 1 28.14 -44.76 11.19
C MET A 1 27.05 -45.81 11.06
N HIS A 2 25.84 -45.50 11.51
CA HIS A 2 24.69 -46.36 11.26
C HIS A 2 24.22 -46.14 9.82
N LYS A 3 24.03 -47.23 9.08
CA LYS A 3 23.44 -47.24 7.74
C LYS A 3 22.06 -47.86 7.88
N ASN A 4 21.08 -47.33 7.17
CA ASN A 4 19.77 -47.98 7.07
C ASN A 4 19.89 -49.34 6.34
N GLU A 5 18.85 -50.17 6.41
CA GLU A 5 18.82 -51.52 5.82
C GLU A 5 19.08 -51.57 4.30
N ARG A 6 19.16 -50.41 3.63
CA ARG A 6 19.49 -50.28 2.20
C ARG A 6 20.89 -49.72 1.94
N GLY A 7 21.72 -49.57 2.97
CA GLY A 7 23.12 -49.19 2.82
C GLY A 7 23.37 -47.75 2.33
N LEU A 8 22.34 -46.92 2.29
CA LEU A 8 22.45 -45.51 1.91
C LEU A 8 22.88 -44.67 3.12
N PRO A 9 23.72 -43.64 2.92
CA PRO A 9 24.04 -42.70 3.99
C PRO A 9 22.75 -42.02 4.45
N GLU A 10 22.46 -42.08 5.74
CA GLU A 10 21.47 -41.19 6.35
C GLU A 10 22.01 -39.77 6.19
N MET A 11 21.34 -38.96 5.37
CA MET A 11 21.55 -37.52 5.42
C MET A 11 21.04 -37.06 6.78
N GLU A 12 21.95 -36.89 7.74
CA GLU A 12 21.70 -36.07 8.91
C GLU A 12 21.18 -34.72 8.42
N GLY A 13 19.96 -34.39 8.83
CA GLY A 13 19.29 -33.17 8.42
C GLY A 13 20.17 -31.96 8.73
N SER A 14 20.55 -31.28 7.66
CA SER A 14 21.22 -29.98 7.64
C SER A 14 20.87 -29.10 8.84
N ASP A 15 21.90 -28.78 9.65
CA ASP A 15 21.97 -27.72 10.66
C ASP A 15 21.80 -26.31 10.03
N THR A 16 20.74 -26.08 9.27
CA THR A 16 20.30 -24.74 8.94
C THR A 16 19.36 -24.30 10.06
N GLY A 17 19.88 -23.46 10.96
CA GLY A 17 19.07 -22.74 11.94
C GLY A 17 17.85 -22.15 11.23
N ARG A 18 16.68 -22.71 11.49
CA ARG A 18 15.44 -22.33 10.83
C ARG A 18 15.08 -20.93 11.31
N PHE A 19 15.48 -19.91 10.55
CA PHE A 19 14.93 -18.57 10.70
C PHE A 19 13.42 -18.67 10.43
N ALA A 20 12.62 -18.66 11.48
CA ALA A 20 11.17 -18.61 11.35
C ALA A 20 10.79 -17.21 10.87
N ILE A 21 10.23 -17.12 9.67
CA ILE A 21 9.54 -15.90 9.21
C ILE A 21 8.14 -15.98 9.79
N SER A 22 7.75 -14.99 10.60
CA SER A 22 6.38 -14.92 11.12
C SER A 22 5.40 -14.67 9.97
N CYS A 23 4.33 -15.46 9.94
CA CYS A 23 3.19 -15.24 9.05
C CYS A 23 2.00 -14.60 9.78
N ASP A 24 2.14 -14.31 11.07
CA ASP A 24 1.08 -13.72 11.89
C ASP A 24 0.97 -12.21 11.60
N PRO A 25 -0.19 -11.71 11.16
CA PRO A 25 -0.35 -10.29 10.84
C PRO A 25 -0.58 -9.46 12.10
N ASP A 26 -0.10 -8.21 12.07
CA ASP A 26 -0.49 -7.20 13.05
C ASP A 26 -1.93 -6.73 12.79
N ILE A 27 -2.83 -6.94 13.76
CA ILE A 27 -4.24 -6.54 13.66
C ILE A 27 -4.48 -5.23 14.41
N ARG A 28 -5.11 -4.25 13.75
CA ARG A 28 -5.49 -2.96 14.35
C ARG A 28 -6.90 -2.57 13.95
N SER A 29 -7.62 -1.91 14.85
CA SER A 29 -8.98 -1.42 14.64
C SER A 29 -9.06 0.08 14.93
N PHE A 30 -9.84 0.81 14.13
CA PHE A 30 -10.06 2.24 14.29
C PHE A 30 -11.52 2.58 13.99
N SER A 31 -12.03 3.66 14.59
CA SER A 31 -13.36 4.20 14.31
C SER A 31 -13.24 5.40 13.38
N ILE A 32 -14.20 5.55 12.47
CA ILE A 32 -14.34 6.72 11.61
C ILE A 32 -15.42 7.60 12.24
N ALA A 33 -15.17 8.90 12.35
CA ALA A 33 -16.15 9.87 12.86
C ALA A 33 -17.09 10.33 11.74
N ASP A 34 -18.37 10.51 12.07
CA ASP A 34 -19.48 10.76 11.14
C ASP A 34 -19.31 12.05 10.30
N ASP A 35 -18.60 13.04 10.81
CA ASP A 35 -18.57 14.38 10.19
C ASP A 35 -17.44 14.56 9.16
N ASN A 36 -16.65 13.52 8.88
CA ASN A 36 -15.45 13.63 8.05
C ASN A 36 -15.48 12.71 6.84
N ILE A 37 -15.08 13.24 5.67
CA ILE A 37 -14.65 12.40 4.56
C ILE A 37 -13.39 11.67 5.02
N PHE A 38 -13.47 10.35 5.17
CA PHE A 38 -12.31 9.54 5.57
C PHE A 38 -11.63 9.00 4.31
N GLY A 39 -10.40 9.46 4.08
CA GLY A 39 -9.54 8.96 3.01
C GLY A 39 -8.38 8.16 3.58
N PHE A 40 -8.10 6.98 3.02
CA PHE A 40 -6.87 6.26 3.33
C PHE A 40 -6.23 5.67 2.07
N CYS A 41 -4.92 5.47 2.15
CA CYS A 41 -4.09 4.97 1.07
C CYS A 41 -3.34 3.73 1.54
N LEU A 42 -3.49 2.62 0.82
CA LEU A 42 -2.67 1.43 0.97
C LEU A 42 -1.68 1.40 -0.19
N HIS A 43 -0.40 1.15 0.10
CA HIS A 43 0.62 1.12 -0.94
C HIS A 43 1.71 0.09 -0.64
N SER A 44 2.38 -0.39 -1.69
CA SER A 44 3.60 -1.19 -1.53
C SER A 44 4.79 -0.31 -1.11
N ASP A 45 5.86 -0.95 -0.68
CA ASP A 45 7.17 -0.35 -0.43
C ASP A 45 7.82 0.26 -1.69
N GLY A 46 7.42 -0.18 -2.88
CA GLY A 46 7.77 0.47 -4.15
C GLY A 46 7.26 1.92 -4.30
N VAL A 47 6.40 2.40 -3.40
CA VAL A 47 6.01 3.81 -3.30
C VAL A 47 6.94 4.54 -2.33
N ALA A 48 7.82 5.37 -2.88
CA ALA A 48 8.83 6.13 -2.15
C ALA A 48 8.36 7.53 -1.70
N LEU A 49 7.09 7.87 -1.93
CA LEU A 49 6.51 9.13 -1.49
C LEU A 49 6.30 9.13 0.03
N SER A 50 6.63 10.22 0.70
CA SER A 50 6.32 10.38 2.12
C SER A 50 4.79 10.40 2.36
N PRO A 51 4.30 9.99 3.55
CA PRO A 51 2.88 10.09 3.89
C PRO A 51 2.29 11.49 3.67
N GLY A 52 3.05 12.55 3.98
CA GLY A 52 2.61 13.94 3.75
C GLY A 52 2.40 14.28 2.27
N HIS A 53 3.24 13.75 1.38
CA HIS A 53 3.05 13.92 -0.07
C HIS A 53 1.83 13.16 -0.57
N ILE A 54 1.62 11.93 -0.09
CA ILE A 54 0.46 11.11 -0.45
C ILE A 54 -0.84 11.83 -0.06
N VAL A 55 -0.92 12.30 1.19
CA VAL A 55 -2.08 13.05 1.70
C VAL A 55 -2.29 14.34 0.91
N LYS A 56 -1.22 15.07 0.58
CA LYS A 56 -1.30 16.28 -0.23
C LYS A 56 -1.94 15.99 -1.59
N THR A 57 -1.50 14.93 -2.28
CA THR A 57 -2.07 14.54 -3.58
C THR A 57 -3.55 14.19 -3.48
N ILE A 58 -3.96 13.46 -2.44
CA ILE A 58 -5.37 13.10 -2.20
C ILE A 58 -6.23 14.34 -1.89
N ASN A 59 -5.70 15.30 -1.14
CA ASN A 59 -6.43 16.51 -0.75
C ASN A 59 -6.47 17.58 -1.86
N MET A 60 -5.44 17.69 -2.70
CA MET A 60 -5.44 18.64 -3.82
C MET A 60 -6.58 18.34 -4.81
N THR A 61 -6.84 17.06 -5.07
CA THR A 61 -7.93 16.60 -5.93
C THR A 61 -9.32 16.72 -5.32
N SER A 62 -9.46 16.94 -4.00
CA SER A 62 -10.77 17.19 -3.38
C SER A 62 -11.15 18.67 -3.33
N SER A 63 -10.20 19.58 -3.58
CA SER A 63 -10.40 21.04 -3.47
C SER A 63 -10.73 21.73 -4.79
N GLU A 64 -10.48 21.10 -5.95
CA GLU A 64 -10.67 21.73 -7.27
C GLU A 64 -12.13 21.70 -7.78
N ASP A 65 -13.07 21.14 -7.02
CA ASP A 65 -14.50 21.07 -7.38
C ASP A 65 -15.28 22.38 -7.17
N LYS A 66 -14.64 23.53 -6.89
CA LYS A 66 -15.35 24.79 -6.65
C LYS A 66 -15.32 25.85 -7.75
N GLU A 67 -14.48 25.76 -8.79
CA GLU A 67 -14.42 26.87 -9.77
C GLU A 67 -14.42 26.52 -11.26
N ASN A 68 -14.36 25.27 -11.73
CA ASN A 68 -14.48 24.99 -13.17
C ASN A 68 -15.21 23.67 -13.47
N ALA A 69 -16.55 23.74 -13.45
CA ALA A 69 -17.45 22.65 -13.82
C ALA A 69 -17.53 22.45 -15.34
N SER A 70 -16.42 22.13 -16.00
CA SER A 70 -16.44 21.55 -17.34
C SER A 70 -15.53 20.32 -17.38
N ASN A 71 -16.17 19.14 -17.21
CA ASN A 71 -15.61 17.80 -17.01
C ASN A 71 -15.07 17.50 -15.60
N PRO A 72 -15.86 16.88 -14.71
CA PRO A 72 -15.32 16.14 -13.58
C PRO A 72 -14.66 14.88 -14.15
N ARG A 73 -13.44 15.01 -14.64
CA ARG A 73 -12.62 13.84 -14.94
C ARG A 73 -12.36 13.22 -13.58
N ALA A 74 -13.13 12.20 -13.20
CA ALA A 74 -12.94 11.46 -11.95
C ALA A 74 -11.46 11.09 -11.86
N THR A 75 -10.71 11.88 -11.08
CA THR A 75 -9.26 11.83 -11.08
C THR A 75 -8.89 10.56 -10.34
N ASN A 76 -8.33 9.59 -11.05
CA ASN A 76 -7.90 8.35 -10.43
C ASN A 76 -6.70 8.67 -9.53
N LEU A 77 -6.97 8.85 -8.23
CA LEU A 77 -5.98 9.24 -7.22
C LEU A 77 -4.82 8.25 -7.14
N ALA A 78 -5.09 6.96 -7.27
CA ALA A 78 -4.06 5.94 -7.30
C ALA A 78 -3.13 6.13 -8.51
N SER A 79 -3.68 6.43 -9.69
CA SER A 79 -2.88 6.72 -10.88
C SER A 79 -2.01 7.97 -10.70
N GLU A 80 -2.54 9.03 -10.10
CA GLU A 80 -1.77 10.26 -9.85
C GLU A 80 -0.59 9.99 -8.90
N LEU A 81 -0.83 9.24 -7.82
CA LEU A 81 0.22 8.84 -6.88
C LEU A 81 1.31 8.00 -7.56
N ILE A 82 0.95 7.09 -8.47
CA ILE A 82 1.92 6.32 -9.26
C ILE A 82 2.75 7.21 -10.18
N VAL A 83 2.14 8.21 -10.83
CA VAL A 83 2.84 9.17 -11.68
C VAL A 83 3.81 10.01 -10.85
N GLN A 84 3.36 10.58 -9.74
CA GLN A 84 4.19 11.37 -8.83
C GLN A 84 5.36 10.53 -8.26
N ASN A 85 5.10 9.29 -7.86
CA ASN A 85 6.14 8.36 -7.40
C ASN A 85 7.19 8.11 -8.49
N ARG A 86 6.76 7.88 -9.74
CA ARG A 86 7.67 7.72 -10.87
C ARG A 86 8.51 8.97 -11.11
N HIS A 87 7.92 10.16 -11.05
CA HIS A 87 8.65 11.42 -11.17
C HIS A 87 9.71 11.58 -10.08
N TYR A 88 9.36 11.28 -8.83
CA TYR A 88 10.29 11.32 -7.71
C TYR A 88 11.46 10.32 -7.86
N LEU A 89 11.19 9.14 -8.41
CA LEU A 89 12.19 8.10 -8.64
C LEU A 89 13.01 8.27 -9.92
N LYS A 90 12.70 9.22 -10.82
CA LYS A 90 13.45 9.41 -12.08
C LYS A 90 14.95 9.62 -11.85
N SER A 91 15.34 10.27 -10.76
CA SER A 91 16.73 10.53 -10.39
C SER A 91 17.32 9.49 -9.43
N ARG A 92 16.60 8.42 -9.10
CA ARG A 92 17.01 7.40 -8.12
C ARG A 92 17.27 6.05 -8.78
N CYS A 93 18.25 5.31 -8.24
CA CYS A 93 18.64 4.00 -8.75
C CYS A 93 17.68 2.86 -8.32
N PHE A 94 16.83 3.09 -7.32
CA PHE A 94 15.90 2.08 -6.82
C PHE A 94 14.55 2.17 -7.55
N ARG A 95 14.13 1.08 -8.18
CA ARG A 95 12.83 0.95 -8.82
C ARG A 95 12.26 -0.42 -8.46
N ASP A 96 11.16 -0.41 -7.72
CA ASP A 96 10.38 -1.60 -7.41
C ASP A 96 8.96 -1.44 -7.97
N ASN A 97 8.20 -2.52 -7.97
CA ASN A 97 6.80 -2.55 -8.35
C ASN A 97 5.98 -1.71 -7.36
N ALA A 98 5.49 -0.58 -7.84
CA ALA A 98 4.61 0.30 -7.09
C ALA A 98 3.15 -0.09 -7.30
N ALA A 99 2.43 -0.35 -6.20
CA ALA A 99 0.99 -0.54 -6.17
C ALA A 99 0.37 0.44 -5.17
N VAL A 100 -0.80 0.98 -5.52
CA VAL A 100 -1.54 1.94 -4.70
C VAL A 100 -3.03 1.64 -4.78
N ILE A 101 -3.70 1.62 -3.63
CA ILE A 101 -5.15 1.59 -3.48
C ILE A 101 -5.55 2.81 -2.66
N VAL A 102 -6.45 3.63 -3.19
CA VAL A 102 -7.02 4.78 -2.48
C VAL A 102 -8.49 4.50 -2.21
N VAL A 103 -8.90 4.63 -0.96
CA VAL A 103 -10.28 4.46 -0.52
C VAL A 103 -10.76 5.77 0.07
N LEU A 104 -11.90 6.24 -0.42
CA LEU A 104 -12.61 7.41 0.08
C LEU A 104 -13.96 6.98 0.61
N ILE A 105 -14.20 7.19 1.90
CA ILE A 105 -15.47 6.93 2.56
C ILE A 105 -16.16 8.27 2.75
N LYS A 106 -17.33 8.43 2.14
CA LYS A 106 -18.19 9.61 2.28
C LYS A 106 -19.48 9.19 2.97
N GLN A 107 -19.85 9.88 4.04
CA GLN A 107 -21.18 9.74 4.61
C GLN A 107 -22.18 10.36 3.63
N LEU A 108 -23.14 9.57 3.17
CA LEU A 108 -24.27 10.09 2.42
C LEU A 108 -25.21 10.76 3.43
N SER A 109 -25.39 12.07 3.33
CA SER A 109 -26.48 12.76 4.03
C SER A 109 -27.79 12.16 3.54
N MET A 110 -28.44 11.33 4.36
CA MET A 110 -29.84 10.98 4.13
C MET A 110 -30.65 12.22 4.49
N ASN A 111 -31.02 13.03 3.49
CA ASN A 111 -32.02 14.06 3.66
C ASN A 111 -33.29 13.38 4.20
N ARG A 112 -33.63 13.66 5.46
CA ARG A 112 -34.94 13.37 6.04
C ARG A 112 -35.89 14.50 5.74
#